data_AF-A0A2G8K3K2-F1
#
_entry.id   AF-A0A2G8K3K2-F1
#
_cell.length_a   1.000
_cell.length_b   1.000
_cell.length_c   1.000
_cell.angle_alpha   90.00
_cell.angle_beta   90.00
_cell.angle_gamma   90.00
#
_symmetry.space_group_name_H-M   'P 1'
#
loop_
_entity.id
_entity.type
_entity.pdbx_description
1 polymer ?
#
loop_
_entity_poly.entity_id
_entity_poly.type
_entity_poly.pdbx_seq_one_letter_code
_entity_poly.pdbx_strand_id
1 'polypeptide(L)'
;MVKFEFILIPYVLDVVLLGSSCHSGKESRIQLGTSSTLANAIWYAQSTTGKRSALARPMDDWWEHRTSYRWYLSHRPSVGLIRLTVRQGASILVDSGDLYDTSYAGGRLGVFVYDQPDVIWSGLKAECAERVNQALMLDGVDDFVTLPSIKDLSIDASFTLETWIYLENGAPSSDMPILCSSDGNLCFSVQNKITNCSLGGTTLSAGSSLVETAWNHIAMRYDAQNLELSVFINGTLDGSQTDVSSVDWDNSTVLYIGRNNDTAFLEAILDEVRVWGLALLDSEIQDHLELPYLHRQNHKRLLDAHFSMDNEEDGDTTLLDQGIYGHDGTIEGSALFVSSSLDAGRFELTYPDAKKRKKRELSRYHEEL
;
A
#
# COMPACT_ATOMS: atom_id res chain seq x y z
N MET A 1 1.37 10.21 -13.38
CA MET A 1 2.31 9.94 -14.50
C MET A 1 3.39 11.03 -14.54
N VAL A 2 4.68 10.69 -14.56
CA VAL A 2 5.80 11.66 -14.46
C VAL A 2 6.15 12.35 -15.79
N LYS A 3 6.48 13.66 -15.79
CA LYS A 3 6.84 14.42 -17.01
C LYS A 3 8.00 15.44 -16.82
N PHE A 4 9.25 15.09 -17.19
CA PHE A 4 10.49 15.90 -17.00
C PHE A 4 11.34 16.12 -18.28
N GLU A 5 12.31 17.07 -18.24
CA GLU A 5 12.90 17.70 -19.45
C GLU A 5 14.45 17.99 -19.41
N PHE A 6 15.31 17.06 -19.89
CA PHE A 6 16.79 17.16 -20.13
C PHE A 6 17.74 17.07 -18.89
N ILE A 7 19.08 16.80 -18.90
CA ILE A 7 20.13 16.33 -19.88
C ILE A 7 20.81 15.04 -19.25
N LEU A 8 21.59 14.20 -19.98
CA LEU A 8 22.40 13.10 -19.38
C LEU A 8 23.60 12.55 -20.24
N ILE A 9 24.83 12.53 -19.69
CA ILE A 9 26.13 12.02 -20.26
C ILE A 9 27.12 11.75 -19.07
N PRO A 10 28.06 10.76 -19.03
CA PRO A 10 28.32 9.56 -19.86
C PRO A 10 28.38 8.24 -19.03
N TYR A 11 28.84 7.14 -19.65
CA TYR A 11 29.25 5.84 -19.08
C TYR A 11 28.42 5.25 -17.93
N VAL A 12 27.65 4.23 -18.28
CA VAL A 12 26.76 3.43 -17.41
C VAL A 12 25.54 4.23 -16.93
N LEU A 13 24.36 3.83 -17.39
CA LEU A 13 23.08 4.30 -16.84
C LEU A 13 22.82 3.63 -15.46
N ASP A 14 23.67 3.94 -14.49
CA ASP A 14 23.50 3.48 -13.11
C ASP A 14 22.56 4.41 -12.37
N VAL A 15 21.28 4.03 -12.31
CA VAL A 15 20.28 4.66 -11.46
C VAL A 15 20.53 4.22 -10.01
N VAL A 16 21.57 4.77 -9.39
CA VAL A 16 21.95 4.43 -8.01
C VAL A 16 20.94 5.07 -7.03
N LEU A 17 19.82 4.38 -6.81
CA LEU A 17 18.86 4.71 -5.75
C LEU A 17 19.51 4.46 -4.38
N LEU A 18 20.18 5.50 -3.85
CA LEU A 18 20.79 5.49 -2.51
C LEU A 18 19.73 5.57 -1.40
N GLY A 19 18.97 4.49 -1.23
CA GLY A 19 18.05 4.28 -0.11
C GLY A 19 18.79 4.26 1.22
N SER A 20 18.66 5.34 2.00
CA SER A 20 19.04 5.36 3.42
C SER A 20 17.79 5.12 4.26
N SER A 21 17.52 3.87 4.64
CA SER A 21 16.34 3.50 5.43
C SER A 21 16.32 4.26 6.76
N CYS A 22 15.18 4.85 7.09
CA CYS A 22 15.05 5.78 8.21
C CYS A 22 14.17 5.23 9.35
N HIS A 23 14.31 3.93 9.69
CA HIS A 23 13.92 3.40 11.00
C HIS A 23 14.64 2.08 11.38
N SER A 24 14.67 1.80 12.69
CA SER A 24 15.32 0.69 13.40
C SER A 24 16.84 0.79 13.63
N GLY A 25 17.25 0.56 14.89
CA GLY A 25 18.63 0.70 15.36
C GLY A 25 19.54 -0.52 15.11
N LYS A 26 19.41 -1.19 13.96
CA LYS A 26 20.33 -2.25 13.53
C LYS A 26 21.09 -1.78 12.29
N GLU A 27 22.39 -1.56 12.42
CA GLU A 27 23.26 -1.38 11.24
C GLU A 27 23.33 -2.69 10.44
N SER A 28 22.40 -2.89 9.51
CA SER A 28 22.65 -3.71 8.33
C SER A 28 23.71 -3.00 7.48
N ARG A 29 24.98 -3.17 7.86
CA ARG A 29 26.12 -2.63 7.10
C ARG A 29 26.20 -3.30 5.73
N ILE A 30 25.47 -2.76 4.76
CA ILE A 30 26.06 -2.54 3.45
C ILE A 30 27.31 -1.71 3.75
N GLN A 31 28.48 -2.34 3.59
CA GLN A 31 29.74 -1.78 4.05
C GLN A 31 30.20 -0.68 3.09
N LEU A 32 29.55 0.49 3.18
CA LEU A 32 29.82 1.73 2.45
C LEU A 32 31.14 2.38 2.91
N GLY A 33 32.21 1.58 2.94
CA GLY A 33 33.56 2.08 2.98
C GLY A 33 33.88 2.75 1.65
N THR A 34 34.42 3.97 1.72
CA THR A 34 35.00 4.68 0.57
C THR A 34 36.11 3.82 -0.04
N SER A 35 35.78 3.07 -1.08
CA SER A 35 36.60 1.99 -1.61
C SER A 35 36.56 2.01 -3.14
N SER A 36 37.73 1.83 -3.76
CA SER A 36 37.87 1.55 -5.20
C SER A 36 36.99 0.38 -5.66
N THR A 37 36.66 -0.55 -4.77
CA THR A 37 35.78 -1.69 -5.09
C THR A 37 34.30 -1.35 -5.24
N LEU A 38 33.87 -0.12 -4.94
CA LEU A 38 32.53 0.39 -5.28
C LEU A 38 32.60 1.21 -6.58
N ALA A 39 33.60 2.09 -6.73
CA ALA A 39 33.85 2.83 -7.97
C ALA A 39 33.97 1.88 -9.18
N ASN A 40 34.75 0.80 -9.05
CA ASN A 40 34.86 -0.22 -10.08
C ASN A 40 33.54 -0.96 -10.34
N ALA A 41 32.69 -1.17 -9.32
CA ALA A 41 31.41 -1.87 -9.46
C ALA A 41 30.32 -1.02 -10.13
N ILE A 42 30.44 0.31 -10.06
CA ILE A 42 29.65 1.26 -10.86
C ILE A 42 30.16 1.27 -12.32
N TRP A 43 31.48 1.35 -12.49
CA TRP A 43 32.13 1.39 -13.81
C TRP A 43 31.85 0.17 -14.71
N TYR A 44 31.78 -1.04 -14.15
CA TYR A 44 31.50 -2.27 -14.91
C TYR A 44 30.02 -2.62 -14.91
N ALA A 45 29.36 -2.54 -16.07
CA ALA A 45 27.93 -2.79 -16.29
C ALA A 45 27.47 -4.27 -16.14
N GLN A 46 27.91 -4.96 -15.10
CA GLN A 46 27.50 -6.33 -14.76
C GLN A 46 27.11 -6.44 -13.28
N SER A 47 26.11 -7.27 -12.98
CA SER A 47 25.68 -7.56 -11.62
C SER A 47 26.86 -8.09 -10.79
N THR A 48 27.21 -7.38 -9.72
CA THR A 48 28.34 -7.71 -8.84
C THR A 48 27.79 -8.27 -7.53
N THR A 49 28.07 -9.55 -7.27
CA THR A 49 27.52 -10.31 -6.13
C THR A 49 27.66 -9.57 -4.80
N GLY A 50 26.52 -9.29 -4.14
CA GLY A 50 26.48 -8.57 -2.86
C GLY A 50 26.73 -7.06 -2.94
N LYS A 51 26.72 -6.45 -4.15
CA LYS A 51 26.92 -5.00 -4.33
C LYS A 51 26.01 -4.33 -5.35
N ARG A 52 25.64 -5.00 -6.46
CA ARG A 52 24.90 -4.40 -7.57
C ARG A 52 24.10 -5.44 -8.36
N SER A 53 22.84 -5.14 -8.64
CA SER A 53 22.04 -5.74 -9.73
C SER A 53 22.05 -4.79 -10.94
N ALA A 54 22.18 -5.33 -12.16
CA ALA A 54 22.00 -4.55 -13.39
C ALA A 54 20.55 -4.67 -13.86
N LEU A 55 19.81 -3.56 -13.87
CA LEU A 55 18.37 -3.51 -14.18
C LEU A 55 18.03 -3.34 -15.68
N ALA A 56 19.03 -3.07 -16.52
CA ALA A 56 18.85 -2.91 -17.98
C ALA A 56 20.07 -3.45 -18.75
N ARG A 57 19.90 -3.79 -20.04
CA ARG A 57 21.00 -4.20 -20.92
C ARG A 57 21.82 -3.00 -21.42
N PRO A 58 23.12 -3.17 -21.68
CA PRO A 58 23.89 -2.21 -22.46
C PRO A 58 23.47 -2.27 -23.95
N MET A 59 23.43 -1.09 -24.58
CA MET A 59 23.51 -0.88 -26.04
C MET A 59 24.75 -0.01 -26.31
N ASP A 60 25.28 0.02 -27.52
CA ASP A 60 26.66 0.47 -27.75
C ASP A 60 26.84 2.00 -27.90
N ASP A 61 25.82 2.74 -28.32
CA ASP A 61 25.86 4.21 -28.48
C ASP A 61 24.73 4.88 -27.65
N TRP A 62 25.09 5.75 -26.70
CA TRP A 62 24.14 6.33 -25.72
C TRP A 62 23.86 7.83 -25.89
N TRP A 63 24.79 8.63 -26.43
CA TRP A 63 24.71 10.09 -26.41
C TRP A 63 25.68 10.77 -27.39
N GLU A 64 25.35 12.00 -27.79
CA GLU A 64 26.16 12.88 -28.63
C GLU A 64 26.69 14.10 -27.85
N HIS A 65 27.87 14.59 -28.21
CA HIS A 65 28.49 15.75 -27.56
C HIS A 65 27.70 17.06 -27.80
N ARG A 66 27.28 17.71 -26.71
CA ARG A 66 26.44 18.93 -26.65
C ARG A 66 24.98 18.76 -27.09
N THR A 67 24.49 17.53 -27.24
CA THR A 67 23.07 17.24 -27.47
C THR A 67 22.30 17.08 -26.14
N SER A 68 20.98 17.30 -26.15
CA SER A 68 20.12 17.30 -24.96
C SER A 68 19.27 16.04 -24.82
N TYR A 69 19.40 15.35 -23.67
CA TYR A 69 18.83 14.02 -23.40
C TYR A 69 17.88 13.97 -22.20
N ARG A 70 16.63 13.59 -22.46
CA ARG A 70 15.47 13.92 -21.63
C ARG A 70 14.97 12.71 -20.85
N TRP A 71 15.34 12.62 -19.57
CA TRP A 71 14.98 11.49 -18.72
C TRP A 71 13.76 11.76 -17.83
N TYR A 72 12.98 10.70 -17.60
CA TYR A 72 11.76 10.65 -16.79
C TYR A 72 11.89 9.47 -15.84
N LEU A 73 12.04 9.69 -14.53
CA LEU A 73 12.03 8.62 -13.53
C LEU A 73 10.69 8.61 -12.78
N SER A 74 9.89 7.57 -13.00
CA SER A 74 8.75 7.23 -12.15
C SER A 74 9.21 6.23 -11.10
N HIS A 75 8.84 6.47 -9.84
CA HIS A 75 9.08 5.54 -8.74
C HIS A 75 7.85 5.54 -7.82
N ARG A 76 7.18 4.39 -7.67
CA ARG A 76 6.16 4.14 -6.65
C ARG A 76 6.72 3.10 -5.67
N PRO A 77 7.33 3.51 -4.53
CA PRO A 77 7.95 2.58 -3.58
C PRO A 77 7.00 1.52 -3.02
N SER A 78 5.70 1.82 -2.94
CA SER A 78 4.67 0.92 -2.43
C SER A 78 4.54 -0.37 -3.27
N VAL A 79 4.37 -0.22 -4.58
CA VAL A 79 4.33 -1.35 -5.53
C VAL A 79 5.72 -1.75 -6.05
N GLY A 80 6.80 -1.15 -5.55
CA GLY A 80 8.17 -1.36 -6.03
C GLY A 80 8.43 -0.90 -7.48
N LEU A 81 7.49 -0.19 -8.11
CA LEU A 81 7.55 0.18 -9.52
C LEU A 81 8.59 1.27 -9.76
N ILE A 82 9.62 0.96 -10.54
CA ILE A 82 10.64 1.86 -11.06
C ILE A 82 10.53 1.87 -12.59
N ARG A 83 10.43 3.06 -13.21
CA ARG A 83 10.51 3.19 -14.67
C ARG A 83 11.28 4.42 -15.09
N LEU A 84 12.23 4.24 -16.00
CA LEU A 84 13.05 5.28 -16.58
C LEU A 84 12.85 5.33 -18.10
N THR A 85 12.35 6.45 -18.61
CA THR A 85 12.33 6.72 -20.07
C THR A 85 13.29 7.85 -20.40
N VAL A 86 14.03 7.77 -21.51
CA VAL A 86 14.97 8.80 -22.00
C VAL A 86 14.63 9.16 -23.44
N ARG A 87 14.62 10.46 -23.78
CA ARG A 87 14.15 11.00 -25.08
C ARG A 87 15.13 12.01 -25.67
N GLN A 88 15.07 12.25 -26.98
CA GLN A 88 15.77 13.34 -27.67
C GLN A 88 14.77 14.04 -28.58
N GLY A 89 14.51 15.33 -28.33
CA GLY A 89 13.38 16.04 -28.93
C GLY A 89 12.05 15.33 -28.63
N ALA A 90 11.34 14.90 -29.68
CA ALA A 90 10.10 14.13 -29.57
C ALA A 90 10.31 12.60 -29.49
N SER A 91 11.48 12.10 -29.88
CA SER A 91 11.75 10.66 -30.00
C SER A 91 12.14 10.03 -28.67
N ILE A 92 11.56 8.88 -28.33
CA ILE A 92 12.04 8.05 -27.22
C ILE A 92 13.28 7.26 -27.67
N LEU A 93 14.35 7.31 -26.88
CA LEU A 93 15.60 6.57 -27.12
C LEU A 93 15.70 5.34 -26.21
N VAL A 94 15.23 5.47 -24.96
CA VAL A 94 15.22 4.39 -23.95
C VAL A 94 13.87 4.39 -23.26
N ASP A 95 13.32 3.22 -23.02
CA ASP A 95 12.29 2.97 -22.02
C ASP A 95 12.71 1.69 -21.30
N SER A 96 12.81 1.71 -19.97
CA SER A 96 13.12 0.51 -19.18
C SER A 96 12.00 -0.51 -19.18
N GLY A 97 10.78 -0.10 -19.58
CA GLY A 97 9.56 -0.77 -19.15
C GLY A 97 9.32 -0.56 -17.65
N ASP A 98 8.26 -1.17 -17.15
CA ASP A 98 7.89 -1.16 -15.75
C ASP A 98 8.71 -2.22 -15.00
N LEU A 99 9.69 -1.79 -14.20
CA LEU A 99 10.55 -2.65 -13.39
C LEU A 99 10.00 -2.71 -11.96
N TYR A 100 10.03 -3.88 -11.32
CA TYR A 100 9.50 -4.08 -9.97
C TYR A 100 10.63 -4.53 -9.03
N ASP A 101 11.05 -3.67 -8.10
CA ASP A 101 12.09 -3.93 -7.09
C ASP A 101 11.73 -3.27 -5.75
N THR A 102 11.25 -4.07 -4.80
CA THR A 102 10.83 -3.62 -3.46
C THR A 102 11.99 -3.36 -2.50
N SER A 103 13.25 -3.53 -2.92
CA SER A 103 14.41 -3.19 -2.08
C SER A 103 14.62 -1.67 -1.92
N TYR A 104 14.06 -0.87 -2.83
CA TYR A 104 14.15 0.59 -2.84
C TYR A 104 12.89 1.25 -2.28
N ALA A 105 12.67 1.15 -0.96
CA ALA A 105 11.53 1.75 -0.24
C ALA A 105 11.60 3.29 -0.14
N GLY A 106 11.77 3.99 -1.27
CA GLY A 106 11.94 5.44 -1.36
C GLY A 106 13.35 5.92 -0.96
N GLY A 107 13.51 7.24 -0.85
CA GLY A 107 14.79 7.84 -0.47
C GLY A 107 14.92 9.30 -0.88
N ARG A 108 16.17 9.79 -0.90
CA ARG A 108 16.51 11.14 -1.39
C ARG A 108 16.90 11.08 -2.86
N LEU A 109 16.37 11.99 -3.65
CA LEU A 109 16.80 12.21 -5.02
C LEU A 109 18.16 12.95 -5.06
N GLY A 110 18.95 12.67 -6.09
CA GLY A 110 20.24 13.30 -6.34
C GLY A 110 20.71 12.99 -7.76
N VAL A 111 21.69 13.76 -8.25
CA VAL A 111 22.34 13.52 -9.53
C VAL A 111 23.71 12.86 -9.31
N PHE A 112 24.10 11.98 -10.22
CA PHE A 112 25.37 11.25 -10.17
C PHE A 112 26.21 11.56 -11.40
N VAL A 113 27.52 11.75 -11.21
CA VAL A 113 28.51 11.96 -12.28
C VAL A 113 29.78 11.23 -11.87
N TYR A 114 30.40 10.51 -12.81
CA TYR A 114 31.68 9.84 -12.60
C TYR A 114 32.65 10.19 -13.73
N ASP A 115 33.81 10.73 -13.37
CA ASP A 115 34.95 11.06 -14.24
C ASP A 115 34.64 11.87 -15.54
N GLN A 116 33.57 12.67 -15.54
CA GLN A 116 33.21 13.56 -16.64
C GLN A 116 33.11 15.03 -16.18
N PRO A 117 33.92 15.95 -16.72
CA PRO A 117 33.74 17.39 -16.53
C PRO A 117 32.56 17.93 -17.36
N ASP A 118 32.09 19.12 -17.00
CA ASP A 118 31.11 19.92 -17.75
C ASP A 118 29.72 19.28 -17.98
N VAL A 119 29.32 18.31 -17.15
CA VAL A 119 27.93 17.81 -17.12
C VAL A 119 27.00 18.87 -16.52
N ILE A 120 26.00 19.31 -17.29
CA ILE A 120 25.01 20.30 -16.87
C ILE A 120 23.68 19.62 -16.53
N TRP A 121 23.24 19.78 -15.29
CA TRP A 121 21.91 19.37 -14.82
C TRP A 121 21.00 20.60 -14.76
N SER A 122 19.98 20.64 -15.62
CA SER A 122 19.09 21.79 -15.81
C SER A 122 17.63 21.35 -15.85
N GLY A 123 16.70 22.17 -15.35
CA GLY A 123 15.27 21.84 -15.40
C GLY A 123 14.84 20.72 -14.43
N LEU A 124 15.68 20.39 -13.44
CA LEU A 124 15.36 19.40 -12.42
C LEU A 124 14.07 19.81 -11.67
N LYS A 125 13.04 18.97 -11.78
CA LYS A 125 11.80 19.04 -11.02
C LYS A 125 11.63 17.71 -10.29
N ALA A 126 11.10 17.77 -9.08
CA ALA A 126 10.67 16.60 -8.32
C ALA A 126 9.25 16.89 -7.81
N GLU A 127 8.39 15.89 -7.90
CA GLU A 127 7.00 15.94 -7.48
C GLU A 127 6.73 14.65 -6.71
N CYS A 128 6.06 14.73 -5.57
CA CYS A 128 5.44 13.54 -4.99
C CYS A 128 4.29 13.16 -5.93
N ALA A 129 4.35 11.98 -6.53
CA ALA A 129 3.14 11.33 -6.97
C ALA A 129 2.44 10.87 -5.70
N GLU A 130 1.43 11.62 -5.27
CA GLU A 130 0.55 11.24 -4.18
C GLU A 130 -0.10 9.88 -4.50
N ARG A 131 -0.44 9.11 -3.46
CA ARG A 131 -1.43 8.04 -3.55
C ARG A 131 -2.66 8.67 -4.23
N VAL A 132 -3.27 7.99 -5.20
CA VAL A 132 -4.54 8.48 -5.77
C VAL A 132 -5.62 8.10 -4.75
N ASN A 133 -5.62 8.82 -3.63
CA ASN A 133 -6.27 8.43 -2.40
C ASN A 133 -7.79 8.44 -2.63
N GLN A 134 -8.31 7.28 -3.01
CA GLN A 134 -9.67 7.05 -3.46
C GLN A 134 -10.37 6.09 -2.50
N ALA A 135 -11.68 6.07 -2.54
CA ALA A 135 -12.51 5.14 -1.79
C ALA A 135 -13.74 4.77 -2.60
N LEU A 136 -14.21 3.55 -2.42
CA LEU A 136 -15.38 2.99 -3.10
C LEU A 136 -16.64 3.52 -2.43
N MET A 137 -17.37 4.40 -3.13
CA MET A 137 -18.70 4.84 -2.72
C MET A 137 -19.76 3.91 -3.32
N LEU A 138 -20.65 3.43 -2.46
CA LEU A 138 -21.76 2.54 -2.78
C LEU A 138 -23.08 3.27 -2.44
N ASP A 139 -24.04 3.26 -3.36
CA ASP A 139 -25.23 4.13 -3.29
C ASP A 139 -26.43 3.58 -2.49
N GLY A 140 -26.35 2.32 -2.03
CA GLY A 140 -27.44 1.64 -1.33
C GLY A 140 -28.58 1.11 -2.21
N VAL A 141 -28.45 1.12 -3.54
CA VAL A 141 -29.49 0.71 -4.50
C VAL A 141 -29.15 -0.60 -5.23
N ASP A 142 -28.07 -0.65 -6.00
CA ASP A 142 -27.62 -1.88 -6.69
C ASP A 142 -26.09 -2.06 -6.82
N ASP A 143 -25.29 -1.16 -6.23
CA ASP A 143 -23.83 -1.26 -6.18
C ASP A 143 -23.31 -2.37 -5.23
N PHE A 144 -22.43 -3.26 -5.71
CA PHE A 144 -21.68 -4.20 -4.88
C PHE A 144 -20.43 -4.78 -5.56
N VAL A 145 -19.60 -5.52 -4.82
CA VAL A 145 -18.47 -6.28 -5.38
C VAL A 145 -18.59 -7.76 -5.01
N THR A 146 -18.39 -8.65 -5.98
CA THR A 146 -18.30 -10.11 -5.77
C THR A 146 -16.83 -10.53 -5.68
N LEU A 147 -16.43 -11.10 -4.54
CA LEU A 147 -15.10 -11.66 -4.34
C LEU A 147 -15.09 -13.19 -4.61
N PRO A 148 -13.92 -13.86 -4.63
CA PRO A 148 -13.83 -15.32 -4.70
C PRO A 148 -14.53 -16.08 -3.55
N SER A 149 -14.51 -17.41 -3.59
CA SER A 149 -15.17 -18.22 -2.55
C SER A 149 -14.50 -18.05 -1.17
N ILE A 150 -15.26 -18.29 -0.11
CA ILE A 150 -14.77 -18.30 1.29
C ILE A 150 -13.53 -19.20 1.45
N LYS A 151 -13.44 -20.29 0.66
CA LYS A 151 -12.31 -21.22 0.68
C LYS A 151 -11.14 -20.80 -0.20
N ASP A 152 -11.39 -20.13 -1.33
CA ASP A 152 -10.31 -19.56 -2.13
C ASP A 152 -9.61 -18.43 -1.36
N LEU A 153 -10.40 -17.60 -0.65
CA LEU A 153 -9.94 -16.56 0.27
C LEU A 153 -9.34 -17.08 1.58
N SER A 154 -9.29 -18.41 1.80
CA SER A 154 -8.73 -19.07 2.99
C SER A 154 -9.32 -18.63 4.34
N ILE A 155 -10.56 -18.12 4.36
CA ILE A 155 -11.29 -17.66 5.56
C ILE A 155 -12.33 -18.69 6.05
N ASP A 156 -12.13 -19.98 5.74
CA ASP A 156 -13.05 -21.07 6.09
C ASP A 156 -12.90 -21.58 7.54
N ALA A 157 -11.86 -21.16 8.26
CA ALA A 157 -11.60 -21.52 9.65
C ALA A 157 -11.54 -20.31 10.60
N SER A 158 -10.35 -19.75 10.84
CA SER A 158 -10.15 -18.54 11.65
C SER A 158 -9.81 -17.37 10.72
N PHE A 159 -10.37 -16.20 10.95
CA PHE A 159 -10.23 -15.07 10.03
C PHE A 159 -10.29 -13.71 10.73
N THR A 160 -9.82 -12.69 10.02
CA THR A 160 -10.07 -11.28 10.34
C THR A 160 -10.51 -10.57 9.06
N LEU A 161 -11.56 -9.76 9.16
CA LEU A 161 -12.03 -8.85 8.11
C LEU A 161 -11.91 -7.44 8.68
N GLU A 162 -11.23 -6.54 7.98
CA GLU A 162 -11.09 -5.15 8.41
C GLU A 162 -11.28 -4.17 7.24
N THR A 163 -11.79 -2.98 7.55
CA THR A 163 -12.02 -1.91 6.57
C THR A 163 -12.15 -0.56 7.27
N TRP A 164 -11.93 0.52 6.53
CA TRP A 164 -12.29 1.87 6.94
C TRP A 164 -13.63 2.25 6.31
N ILE A 165 -14.59 2.69 7.13
CA ILE A 165 -15.92 3.13 6.70
C ILE A 165 -16.15 4.59 7.06
N TYR A 166 -16.70 5.34 6.11
CA TYR A 166 -17.20 6.69 6.30
C TYR A 166 -18.72 6.70 6.05
N LEU A 167 -19.47 7.15 7.06
CA LEU A 167 -20.92 7.31 6.99
C LEU A 167 -21.26 8.78 6.78
N GLU A 168 -22.09 9.09 5.78
CA GLU A 168 -22.65 10.42 5.56
C GLU A 168 -23.56 10.87 6.73
N ASN A 169 -23.80 12.18 6.87
CA ASN A 169 -24.70 12.70 7.91
C ASN A 169 -26.15 12.27 7.62
N GLY A 170 -26.73 11.45 8.50
CA GLY A 170 -28.07 10.91 8.32
C GLY A 170 -28.12 9.58 7.57
N ALA A 171 -27.00 8.85 7.51
CA ALA A 171 -26.90 7.52 6.92
C ALA A 171 -28.01 6.56 7.46
N PRO A 172 -28.46 5.58 6.64
CA PRO A 172 -29.59 4.72 6.98
C PRO A 172 -29.51 4.02 8.34
N SER A 173 -30.67 3.88 8.98
CA SER A 173 -30.84 3.08 10.20
C SER A 173 -31.25 1.62 9.94
N SER A 174 -31.43 1.24 8.68
CA SER A 174 -31.57 -0.14 8.20
C SER A 174 -30.26 -0.94 8.36
N ASP A 175 -30.31 -2.23 8.05
CA ASP A 175 -29.10 -3.05 7.91
C ASP A 175 -28.33 -2.63 6.65
N MET A 176 -27.04 -2.32 6.81
CA MET A 176 -26.12 -1.90 5.76
C MET A 176 -24.95 -2.90 5.70
N PRO A 177 -25.01 -3.91 4.81
CA PRO A 177 -24.06 -5.03 4.77
C PRO A 177 -22.73 -4.66 4.12
N ILE A 178 -21.63 -4.82 4.86
CA ILE A 178 -20.28 -4.44 4.44
C ILE A 178 -19.54 -5.62 3.81
N LEU A 179 -19.49 -6.76 4.50
CA LEU A 179 -18.84 -7.98 4.04
C LEU A 179 -19.69 -9.19 4.44
N CYS A 180 -20.43 -9.79 3.50
CA CYS A 180 -21.38 -10.86 3.79
C CYS A 180 -21.32 -12.01 2.76
N SER A 181 -21.46 -13.24 3.24
CA SER A 181 -21.42 -14.45 2.41
C SER A 181 -22.73 -14.64 1.64
N SER A 182 -22.66 -15.27 0.46
CA SER A 182 -23.81 -15.46 -0.42
C SER A 182 -24.90 -16.39 0.12
N ASP A 183 -24.63 -17.12 1.21
CA ASP A 183 -25.58 -17.93 1.95
C ASP A 183 -26.13 -17.23 3.22
N GLY A 184 -25.55 -16.10 3.62
CA GLY A 184 -25.89 -15.36 4.85
C GLY A 184 -25.32 -15.94 6.15
N ASN A 185 -24.46 -16.97 6.09
CA ASN A 185 -23.85 -17.57 7.28
C ASN A 185 -22.77 -16.71 7.93
N LEU A 186 -22.17 -15.77 7.19
CA LEU A 186 -21.25 -14.73 7.64
C LEU A 186 -21.81 -13.38 7.17
N CYS A 187 -21.95 -12.40 8.06
CA CYS A 187 -22.27 -11.03 7.65
C CYS A 187 -21.76 -9.99 8.64
N PHE A 188 -20.87 -9.13 8.16
CA PHE A 188 -20.38 -7.94 8.84
C PHE A 188 -21.17 -6.74 8.30
N SER A 189 -21.96 -6.09 9.15
CA SER A 189 -22.88 -5.01 8.75
C SER A 189 -22.87 -3.86 9.75
N VAL A 190 -23.52 -2.74 9.39
CA VAL A 190 -23.87 -1.66 10.31
C VAL A 190 -25.38 -1.48 10.31
N GLN A 191 -25.99 -1.38 11.49
CA GLN A 191 -27.41 -1.04 11.63
C GLN A 191 -27.55 0.05 12.70
N ASN A 192 -28.24 1.14 12.37
CA ASN A 192 -28.41 2.29 13.29
C ASN A 192 -27.06 2.77 13.89
N LYS A 193 -26.00 2.78 13.06
CA LYS A 193 -24.61 3.12 13.42
C LYS A 193 -23.93 2.18 14.44
N ILE A 194 -24.54 1.05 14.80
CA ILE A 194 -23.90 -0.03 15.54
C ILE A 194 -23.35 -1.06 14.54
N THR A 195 -22.09 -1.44 14.69
CA THR A 195 -21.47 -2.51 13.88
C THR A 195 -21.92 -3.87 14.40
N ASN A 196 -22.32 -4.77 13.51
CA ASN A 196 -22.76 -6.13 13.82
C ASN A 196 -21.88 -7.15 13.10
N CYS A 197 -21.45 -8.17 13.84
CA CYS A 197 -20.70 -9.31 13.34
C CYS A 197 -21.59 -10.55 13.47
N SER A 198 -22.01 -11.15 12.37
CA SER A 198 -22.82 -12.37 12.36
C SER A 198 -22.02 -13.55 11.80
N LEU A 199 -22.04 -14.67 12.51
CA LEU A 199 -21.43 -15.94 12.09
C LEU A 199 -22.27 -17.13 12.61
N GLY A 200 -22.62 -18.07 11.73
CA GLY A 200 -23.26 -19.33 12.10
C GLY A 200 -24.61 -19.18 12.82
N GLY A 201 -25.34 -18.09 12.55
CA GLY A 201 -26.59 -17.74 13.23
C GLY A 201 -26.42 -17.09 14.61
N THR A 202 -25.19 -16.82 15.05
CA THR A 202 -24.89 -15.93 16.19
C THR A 202 -24.58 -14.53 15.69
N THR A 203 -25.11 -13.49 16.35
CA THR A 203 -24.80 -12.08 16.06
C THR A 203 -24.26 -11.39 17.30
N LEU A 204 -23.09 -10.76 17.16
CA LEU A 204 -22.46 -9.88 18.12
C LEU A 204 -22.61 -8.42 17.65
N SER A 205 -23.17 -7.56 18.49
CA SER A 205 -23.20 -6.11 18.25
C SER A 205 -22.08 -5.41 19.01
N ALA A 206 -21.51 -4.38 18.40
CA ALA A 206 -20.62 -3.42 19.05
C ALA A 206 -21.36 -2.66 20.18
N GLY A 207 -20.63 -2.28 21.24
CA GLY A 207 -21.11 -1.38 22.29
C GLY A 207 -21.00 0.09 21.91
N SER A 208 -20.05 0.44 21.03
CA SER A 208 -19.84 1.79 20.50
C SER A 208 -20.57 2.02 19.17
N SER A 209 -21.10 3.23 18.99
CA SER A 209 -21.66 3.69 17.71
C SER A 209 -20.62 4.41 16.85
N LEU A 210 -20.62 4.13 15.55
CA LEU A 210 -19.79 4.82 14.55
C LEU A 210 -20.14 6.31 14.47
N VAL A 211 -19.11 7.12 14.17
CA VAL A 211 -19.22 8.58 14.04
C VAL A 211 -19.50 8.94 12.59
N GLU A 212 -20.63 9.60 12.32
CA GLU A 212 -20.96 10.17 11.01
C GLU A 212 -20.01 11.32 10.64
N THR A 213 -19.82 11.56 9.34
CA THR A 213 -18.90 12.57 8.77
C THR A 213 -17.44 12.39 9.19
N ALA A 214 -17.07 11.17 9.58
CA ALA A 214 -15.72 10.78 9.96
C ALA A 214 -15.40 9.35 9.47
N TRP A 215 -14.12 9.08 9.26
CA TRP A 215 -13.62 7.73 9.03
C TRP A 215 -13.58 6.95 10.35
N ASN A 216 -14.09 5.72 10.32
CA ASN A 216 -14.03 4.77 11.43
C ASN A 216 -13.35 3.49 10.93
N HIS A 217 -12.33 3.00 11.63
CA HIS A 217 -11.81 1.65 11.36
C HIS A 217 -12.70 0.63 12.08
N ILE A 218 -13.09 -0.43 11.37
CA ILE A 218 -13.86 -1.52 11.94
C ILE A 218 -13.25 -2.86 11.54
N ALA A 219 -13.22 -3.80 12.49
CA ALA A 219 -12.78 -5.17 12.20
C ALA A 219 -13.64 -6.23 12.92
N MET A 220 -13.88 -7.33 12.21
CA MET A 220 -14.48 -8.56 12.71
C MET A 220 -13.38 -9.63 12.75
N ARG A 221 -13.19 -10.27 13.91
CA ARG A 221 -12.25 -11.39 14.07
C ARG A 221 -12.98 -12.63 14.56
N TYR A 222 -12.75 -13.77 13.93
CA TYR A 222 -13.19 -15.06 14.44
C TYR A 222 -12.00 -15.99 14.68
N ASP A 223 -11.86 -16.46 15.92
CA ASP A 223 -10.88 -17.47 16.32
C ASP A 223 -11.59 -18.83 16.50
N ALA A 224 -11.41 -19.73 15.55
CA ALA A 224 -12.01 -21.06 15.57
C ALA A 224 -11.32 -22.04 16.56
N GLN A 225 -10.16 -21.69 17.12
CA GLN A 225 -9.50 -22.48 18.16
C GLN A 225 -10.09 -22.19 19.54
N ASN A 226 -10.48 -20.93 19.79
CA ASN A 226 -11.11 -20.48 21.02
C ASN A 226 -12.65 -20.37 20.94
N LEU A 227 -13.23 -20.55 19.74
CA LEU A 227 -14.66 -20.34 19.44
C LEU A 227 -15.13 -18.93 19.83
N GLU A 228 -14.28 -17.93 19.60
CA GLU A 228 -14.55 -16.53 19.94
C GLU A 228 -14.76 -15.69 18.68
N LEU A 229 -15.87 -14.95 18.66
CA LEU A 229 -16.11 -13.85 17.73
C LEU A 229 -15.84 -12.53 18.47
N SER A 230 -15.00 -11.66 17.90
CA SER A 230 -14.63 -10.35 18.45
C SER A 230 -14.95 -9.24 17.44
N VAL A 231 -15.39 -8.06 17.93
CA VAL A 231 -15.58 -6.84 17.12
C VAL A 231 -14.71 -5.71 17.66
N PHE A 232 -14.04 -5.01 16.74
CA PHE A 232 -13.12 -3.91 17.03
C PHE A 232 -13.59 -2.63 16.37
N ILE A 233 -13.52 -1.52 17.12
CA ILE A 233 -13.78 -0.16 16.63
C ILE A 233 -12.52 0.67 16.87
N ASN A 234 -12.04 1.35 15.82
CA ASN A 234 -10.83 2.18 15.83
C ASN A 234 -9.58 1.50 16.45
N GLY A 235 -9.43 0.19 16.17
CA GLY A 235 -8.32 -0.64 16.67
C GLY A 235 -8.47 -1.15 18.10
N THR A 236 -9.56 -0.82 18.78
CA THR A 236 -9.83 -1.25 20.16
C THR A 236 -10.94 -2.30 20.20
N LEU A 237 -10.77 -3.34 21.04
CA LEU A 237 -11.78 -4.37 21.25
C LEU A 237 -13.01 -3.75 21.92
N ASP A 238 -14.16 -3.82 21.24
CA ASP A 238 -15.40 -3.16 21.66
C ASP A 238 -16.49 -4.17 22.07
N GLY A 239 -16.41 -5.40 21.57
CA GLY A 239 -17.25 -6.52 22.02
C GLY A 239 -16.65 -7.89 21.68
N SER A 240 -17.05 -8.92 22.42
CA SER A 240 -16.70 -10.31 22.13
C SER A 240 -17.80 -11.27 22.60
N GLN A 241 -17.89 -12.43 21.94
CA GLN A 241 -18.83 -13.51 22.22
C GLN A 241 -18.10 -14.86 22.08
N THR A 242 -18.16 -15.69 23.13
CA THR A 242 -17.61 -17.05 23.15
C THR A 242 -18.62 -18.08 22.65
N ASP A 243 -18.18 -19.32 22.50
CA ASP A 243 -19.00 -20.49 22.13
C ASP A 243 -19.65 -20.37 20.73
N VAL A 244 -19.10 -19.48 19.88
CA VAL A 244 -19.53 -19.29 18.49
C VAL A 244 -19.01 -20.46 17.67
N SER A 245 -19.93 -21.31 17.21
CA SER A 245 -19.58 -22.53 16.47
C SER A 245 -19.12 -22.21 15.03
N SER A 246 -18.16 -22.99 14.53
CA SER A 246 -17.69 -22.90 13.15
C SER A 246 -18.78 -23.26 12.13
N VAL A 247 -18.74 -22.63 10.96
CA VAL A 247 -19.62 -22.93 9.82
C VAL A 247 -18.95 -23.93 8.89
N ASP A 248 -19.69 -24.97 8.47
CA ASP A 248 -19.29 -25.87 7.39
C ASP A 248 -19.57 -25.21 6.03
N TRP A 249 -18.55 -24.61 5.43
CA TRP A 249 -18.69 -23.87 4.17
C TRP A 249 -18.85 -24.78 2.94
N ASP A 250 -19.71 -24.39 1.98
CA ASP A 250 -19.72 -24.97 0.64
C ASP A 250 -18.57 -24.39 -0.22
N ASN A 251 -18.20 -25.07 -1.31
CA ASN A 251 -17.18 -24.58 -2.23
C ASN A 251 -17.70 -23.46 -3.17
N SER A 252 -19.01 -23.22 -3.20
CA SER A 252 -19.66 -22.20 -4.02
C SER A 252 -20.13 -20.96 -3.25
N THR A 253 -19.99 -20.93 -1.92
CA THR A 253 -20.27 -19.72 -1.13
C THR A 253 -19.20 -18.65 -1.42
N VAL A 254 -19.63 -17.52 -2.00
CA VAL A 254 -18.79 -16.34 -2.27
C VAL A 254 -18.95 -15.28 -1.18
N LEU A 255 -17.97 -14.38 -1.09
CA LEU A 255 -18.04 -13.20 -0.24
C LEU A 255 -18.42 -11.97 -1.08
N TYR A 256 -19.35 -11.16 -0.59
CA TYR A 256 -19.71 -9.88 -1.20
C TYR A 256 -19.19 -8.71 -0.37
N ILE A 257 -18.70 -7.65 -1.03
CA ILE A 257 -18.61 -6.31 -0.45
C ILE A 257 -19.91 -5.57 -0.78
N GLY A 258 -20.52 -4.90 0.20
CA GLY A 258 -21.60 -3.94 -0.04
C GLY A 258 -23.02 -4.48 -0.21
N ARG A 259 -23.23 -5.81 -0.15
CA ARG A 259 -24.57 -6.44 -0.20
C ARG A 259 -24.70 -7.64 0.74
N ASN A 260 -25.94 -8.01 1.07
CA ASN A 260 -26.25 -9.28 1.74
C ASN A 260 -26.75 -10.36 0.76
N ASN A 261 -27.19 -11.50 1.29
CA ASN A 261 -27.74 -12.62 0.52
C ASN A 261 -29.20 -12.42 0.05
N ASP A 262 -29.80 -11.25 0.29
CA ASP A 262 -31.18 -10.90 -0.04
C ASP A 262 -31.21 -9.61 -0.89
N THR A 263 -31.83 -8.51 -0.41
CA THR A 263 -31.97 -7.24 -1.14
C THR A 263 -31.46 -6.01 -0.38
N ALA A 264 -30.55 -6.16 0.60
CA ALA A 264 -29.93 -5.02 1.26
C ALA A 264 -28.56 -4.69 0.65
N PHE A 265 -28.31 -3.40 0.47
CA PHE A 265 -27.08 -2.83 -0.08
C PHE A 265 -26.53 -1.76 0.88
N LEU A 266 -25.26 -1.42 0.74
CA LEU A 266 -24.55 -0.47 1.58
C LEU A 266 -24.63 0.95 1.01
N GLU A 267 -25.14 1.89 1.80
CA GLU A 267 -25.07 3.35 1.53
C GLU A 267 -23.91 3.95 2.35
N ALA A 268 -22.68 3.80 1.87
CA ALA A 268 -21.48 4.28 2.56
C ALA A 268 -20.27 4.40 1.61
N ILE A 269 -19.17 4.96 2.13
CA ILE A 269 -17.87 5.01 1.46
C ILE A 269 -16.90 4.07 2.20
N LEU A 270 -16.23 3.17 1.46
CA LEU A 270 -15.28 2.18 1.97
C LEU A 270 -13.85 2.39 1.42
N ASP A 271 -12.86 2.22 2.29
CA ASP A 271 -11.43 2.31 2.00
C ASP A 271 -10.69 1.14 2.71
N GLU A 272 -9.50 0.78 2.24
CA GLU A 272 -8.62 -0.23 2.86
C GLU A 272 -9.31 -1.58 3.23
N VAL A 273 -10.16 -2.14 2.36
CA VAL A 273 -10.83 -3.43 2.63
C VAL A 273 -9.80 -4.57 2.60
N ARG A 274 -9.73 -5.37 3.67
CA ARG A 274 -8.72 -6.43 3.85
C ARG A 274 -9.32 -7.72 4.39
N VAL A 275 -8.83 -8.83 3.85
CA VAL A 275 -9.24 -10.20 4.18
C VAL A 275 -8.03 -11.00 4.65
N TRP A 276 -8.10 -11.53 5.86
CA TRP A 276 -7.05 -12.32 6.50
C TRP A 276 -7.59 -13.71 6.87
N GLY A 277 -7.00 -14.79 6.35
CA GLY A 277 -7.21 -16.19 6.75
C GLY A 277 -6.60 -16.55 8.11
N LEU A 278 -6.56 -15.57 9.02
CA LEU A 278 -5.91 -15.61 10.32
C LEU A 278 -6.71 -14.75 11.32
N ALA A 279 -6.84 -15.23 12.56
CA ALA A 279 -7.25 -14.38 13.68
C ALA A 279 -6.06 -13.50 14.11
N LEU A 280 -6.13 -12.20 13.81
CA LEU A 280 -5.07 -11.24 14.17
C LEU A 280 -5.05 -10.97 15.68
N LEU A 281 -3.86 -10.67 16.21
CA LEU A 281 -3.72 -10.13 17.57
C LEU A 281 -4.28 -8.71 17.66
N ASP A 282 -4.82 -8.32 18.81
CA ASP A 282 -5.37 -6.98 19.07
C ASP A 282 -4.34 -5.88 18.71
N SER A 283 -3.06 -6.10 19.04
CA SER A 283 -1.96 -5.19 18.70
C SER A 283 -1.61 -5.19 17.21
N GLU A 284 -1.87 -6.27 16.48
CA GLU A 284 -1.67 -6.29 15.02
C GLU A 284 -2.79 -5.53 14.32
N ILE A 285 -4.05 -5.64 14.77
CA ILE A 285 -5.17 -4.81 14.29
C ILE A 285 -4.88 -3.32 14.58
N GLN A 286 -4.35 -3.00 15.78
CA GLN A 286 -3.93 -1.64 16.11
C GLN A 286 -2.77 -1.13 15.23
N ASP A 287 -1.72 -1.93 15.02
CA ASP A 287 -0.60 -1.56 14.13
C ASP A 287 -1.05 -1.43 12.66
N HIS A 288 -1.99 -2.27 12.19
CA HIS A 288 -2.40 -2.35 10.78
C HIS A 288 -3.32 -1.21 10.35
N LEU A 289 -4.12 -0.62 11.24
CA LEU A 289 -4.99 0.52 10.87
C LEU A 289 -4.19 1.81 10.59
N GLU A 290 -3.01 1.96 11.20
CA GLU A 290 -2.09 3.08 10.95
C GLU A 290 -1.29 2.92 9.65
N LEU A 291 -1.24 1.70 9.09
CA LEU A 291 -0.52 1.39 7.86
C LEU A 291 -1.48 1.39 6.66
N PRO A 292 -1.20 2.14 5.57
CA PRO A 292 -1.97 2.04 4.33
C PRO A 292 -1.47 0.90 3.43
N TYR A 293 -0.25 0.40 3.68
CA TYR A 293 0.35 -0.67 2.91
C TYR A 293 0.95 -1.76 3.80
N LEU A 294 0.56 -3.00 3.56
CA LEU A 294 0.89 -4.16 4.37
C LEU A 294 2.04 -4.99 3.75
N HIS A 295 3.02 -4.33 3.12
CA HIS A 295 4.10 -4.97 2.36
C HIS A 295 4.81 -6.13 3.10
N ARG A 296 4.97 -6.02 4.43
CA ARG A 296 5.63 -7.05 5.24
C ARG A 296 4.76 -8.30 5.40
N GLN A 297 3.45 -8.13 5.42
CA GLN A 297 2.43 -9.17 5.55
C GLN A 297 2.22 -9.83 4.18
N ASN A 298 2.14 -9.06 3.09
CA ASN A 298 2.08 -9.55 1.71
C ASN A 298 3.35 -10.38 1.39
N HIS A 299 4.56 -9.87 1.66
CA HIS A 299 5.80 -10.65 1.50
C HIS A 299 5.88 -11.90 2.38
N LYS A 300 5.20 -11.94 3.53
CA LYS A 300 5.10 -13.11 4.40
C LYS A 300 3.98 -14.09 4.02
N ARG A 301 3.08 -13.71 3.09
CA ARG A 301 1.86 -14.47 2.74
C ARG A 301 0.82 -14.58 3.87
N LEU A 302 0.65 -13.51 4.66
CA LEU A 302 -0.30 -13.47 5.79
C LEU A 302 -1.62 -12.76 5.49
N LEU A 303 -1.66 -11.97 4.42
CA LEU A 303 -2.82 -11.21 3.96
C LEU A 303 -3.29 -11.87 2.66
N ASP A 304 -4.57 -12.22 2.60
CA ASP A 304 -5.12 -13.03 1.52
C ASP A 304 -5.70 -12.13 0.44
N ALA A 305 -6.47 -11.09 0.78
CA ALA A 305 -6.86 -10.04 -0.16
C ALA A 305 -6.75 -8.63 0.44
N HIS A 306 -6.38 -7.63 -0.39
CA HIS A 306 -6.31 -6.22 0.00
C HIS A 306 -6.77 -5.31 -1.14
N PHE A 307 -7.85 -4.57 -0.92
CA PHE A 307 -8.39 -3.61 -1.88
C PHE A 307 -8.23 -2.20 -1.31
N SER A 308 -7.27 -1.43 -1.85
CA SER A 308 -6.96 -0.07 -1.40
C SER A 308 -7.68 1.04 -2.20
N MET A 309 -8.49 0.66 -3.20
CA MET A 309 -9.35 1.53 -4.03
C MET A 309 -8.61 2.60 -4.87
N ASP A 310 -7.26 2.56 -4.96
CA ASP A 310 -6.40 3.60 -5.57
C ASP A 310 -5.96 3.35 -7.02
N ASN A 311 -6.33 2.21 -7.61
CA ASN A 311 -5.87 1.82 -8.96
C ASN A 311 -7.01 1.77 -9.99
N GLU A 312 -8.23 2.01 -9.52
CA GLU A 312 -9.49 1.91 -10.23
C GLU A 312 -10.05 3.30 -10.61
N GLU A 313 -10.70 3.41 -11.77
CA GLU A 313 -11.38 4.62 -12.23
C GLU A 313 -12.90 4.38 -12.42
N ASP A 314 -13.71 5.45 -12.42
CA ASP A 314 -15.18 5.36 -12.54
C ASP A 314 -15.60 4.56 -13.79
N GLY A 315 -16.26 3.42 -13.58
CA GLY A 315 -16.71 2.51 -14.64
C GLY A 315 -15.82 1.29 -14.90
N ASP A 316 -14.76 1.09 -14.13
CA ASP A 316 -14.06 -0.22 -14.09
C ASP A 316 -14.98 -1.32 -13.52
N THR A 317 -14.87 -2.53 -14.06
CA THR A 317 -15.69 -3.70 -13.67
C THR A 317 -14.95 -4.67 -12.73
N THR A 318 -13.73 -4.32 -12.32
CA THR A 318 -12.83 -5.20 -11.56
C THR A 318 -12.12 -4.39 -10.48
N LEU A 319 -12.19 -4.87 -9.24
CA LEU A 319 -11.48 -4.31 -8.08
C LEU A 319 -10.22 -5.14 -7.82
N LEU A 320 -9.03 -4.53 -7.86
CA LEU A 320 -7.76 -5.25 -7.95
C LEU A 320 -7.17 -5.60 -6.58
N ASP A 321 -6.85 -6.87 -6.37
CA ASP A 321 -6.15 -7.35 -5.19
C ASP A 321 -4.68 -6.87 -5.16
N GLN A 322 -4.35 -6.04 -4.17
CA GLN A 322 -2.98 -5.58 -3.88
C GLN A 322 -2.16 -6.60 -3.07
N GLY A 323 -2.76 -7.75 -2.75
CA GLY A 323 -2.14 -8.94 -2.19
C GLY A 323 -1.16 -9.62 -3.15
N ILE A 324 -0.92 -10.91 -2.91
CA ILE A 324 0.00 -11.74 -3.72
C ILE A 324 -0.71 -12.90 -4.42
N TYR A 325 -2.03 -13.01 -4.23
CA TYR A 325 -2.83 -14.14 -4.65
C TYR A 325 -3.70 -13.81 -5.88
N GLY A 326 -4.05 -12.54 -6.07
CA GLY A 326 -4.86 -12.10 -7.21
C GLY A 326 -6.34 -12.43 -7.01
N HIS A 327 -6.84 -12.22 -5.79
CA HIS A 327 -8.25 -12.41 -5.44
C HIS A 327 -9.11 -11.21 -5.88
N ASP A 328 -8.95 -10.80 -7.13
CA ASP A 328 -9.65 -9.67 -7.74
C ASP A 328 -11.18 -9.84 -7.63
N GLY A 329 -11.86 -8.75 -7.29
CA GLY A 329 -13.32 -8.70 -7.20
C GLY A 329 -13.97 -8.26 -8.50
N THR A 330 -15.16 -8.76 -8.82
CA THR A 330 -16.01 -8.23 -9.90
C THR A 330 -16.93 -7.15 -9.34
N ILE A 331 -16.87 -5.94 -9.89
CA ILE A 331 -17.76 -4.83 -9.53
C ILE A 331 -19.07 -4.96 -10.32
N GLU A 332 -20.19 -4.86 -9.62
CA GLU A 332 -21.55 -4.89 -10.16
C GLU A 332 -22.27 -3.58 -9.77
N GLY A 333 -23.15 -3.07 -10.63
CA GLY A 333 -23.80 -1.76 -10.44
C GLY A 333 -23.12 -0.63 -11.21
N SER A 334 -22.95 0.54 -10.59
CA SER A 334 -22.29 1.73 -11.15
C SER A 334 -21.52 2.53 -10.08
N ALA A 335 -20.91 1.81 -9.13
CA ALA A 335 -20.15 2.34 -8.01
C ALA A 335 -19.05 3.34 -8.42
N LEU A 336 -18.77 4.30 -7.54
CA LEU A 336 -17.94 5.47 -7.85
C LEU A 336 -16.70 5.56 -6.95
N PHE A 337 -15.56 5.97 -7.52
CA PHE A 337 -14.29 6.06 -6.81
C PHE A 337 -14.00 7.50 -6.38
N VAL A 338 -14.59 7.90 -5.26
CA VAL A 338 -14.50 9.27 -4.70
C VAL A 338 -13.16 9.52 -4.01
N SER A 339 -12.75 10.78 -3.88
CA SER A 339 -11.52 11.13 -3.16
C SER A 339 -11.63 10.83 -1.67
N SER A 340 -10.85 9.86 -1.18
CA SER A 340 -10.71 9.55 0.23
C SER A 340 -10.02 10.69 0.98
N SER A 341 -10.35 10.84 2.26
CA SER A 341 -9.68 11.75 3.20
C SER A 341 -8.93 11.02 4.33
N LEU A 342 -8.88 9.68 4.27
CA LEU A 342 -8.30 8.82 5.30
C LEU A 342 -6.82 9.13 5.58
N ASP A 343 -6.02 9.25 4.52
CA ASP A 343 -4.56 9.48 4.64
C ASP A 343 -4.18 10.93 5.04
N ALA A 344 -5.16 11.86 5.14
CA ALA A 344 -4.91 13.27 5.44
C ALA A 344 -4.25 13.53 6.81
N GLY A 345 -4.40 12.59 7.76
CA GLY A 345 -3.67 12.59 9.04
C GLY A 345 -2.59 11.50 9.16
N ARG A 346 -2.64 10.44 8.32
CA ARG A 346 -1.79 9.24 8.44
C ARG A 346 -0.32 9.51 8.09
N PHE A 347 -0.04 10.55 7.28
CA PHE A 347 1.30 10.88 6.79
C PHE A 347 1.87 12.23 7.28
N GLU A 348 1.48 12.74 8.46
CA GLU A 348 2.13 13.93 9.01
C GLU A 348 3.64 13.73 9.18
N LEU A 349 4.44 14.46 8.39
CA LEU A 349 5.90 14.51 8.46
C LEU A 349 6.35 15.21 9.75
N THR A 350 6.23 14.49 10.86
CA THR A 350 6.79 14.85 12.16
C THR A 350 8.31 14.80 12.10
N TYR A 351 8.91 15.89 11.59
CA TYR A 351 10.35 16.09 11.57
C TYR A 351 10.93 15.79 12.97
N PRO A 352 11.79 14.77 13.13
CA PRO A 352 12.29 14.39 14.44
C PRO A 352 13.08 15.57 15.02
N ASP A 353 12.56 16.10 16.13
CA ASP A 353 12.88 17.43 16.65
C ASP A 353 14.40 17.67 16.65
N ALA A 354 14.82 18.69 15.90
CA ALA A 354 16.17 18.81 15.35
C ALA A 354 17.19 19.22 16.43
N LYS A 355 17.50 18.27 17.33
CA LYS A 355 18.46 18.38 18.43
C LYS A 355 19.79 18.90 17.89
N LYS A 356 19.97 20.22 18.00
CA LYS A 356 21.06 21.00 17.40
C LYS A 356 22.39 20.30 17.62
N ARG A 357 22.87 19.61 16.59
CA ARG A 357 24.08 18.79 16.62
C ARG A 357 25.24 19.73 16.92
N LYS A 358 25.66 19.80 18.19
CA LYS A 358 26.65 20.78 18.67
C LYS A 358 27.82 20.82 17.71
N LYS A 359 28.14 22.01 17.19
CA LYS A 359 29.41 22.24 16.48
C LYS A 359 30.52 21.74 17.42
N ARG A 360 31.27 20.72 16.99
CA ARG A 360 32.59 20.47 17.56
C ARG A 360 33.46 21.61 17.07
N GLU A 361 33.81 22.52 17.97
CA GLU A 361 34.84 23.51 17.68
C GLU A 361 36.18 22.79 17.49
N LEU A 362 36.91 23.20 16.45
CA LEU A 362 38.23 22.68 16.14
C LEU A 362 39.29 23.45 16.92
N SER A 363 39.26 23.33 18.26
CA SER A 363 40.33 23.80 19.15
C SER A 363 41.55 22.87 19.05
N ARG A 364 42.22 22.90 17.90
CA ARG A 364 43.48 22.18 17.69
C ARG A 364 44.63 23.00 18.29
N TYR A 365 45.12 22.56 19.45
CA TYR A 365 46.33 23.10 20.06
C TYR A 365 47.50 23.07 19.06
N HIS A 366 48.23 24.18 19.01
CA HIS A 366 49.57 24.27 18.42
C HIS A 366 50.42 25.17 19.33
N GLU A 367 50.98 24.56 20.37
CA GLU A 367 52.10 25.09 21.15
C GLU A 367 53.19 24.01 21.13
N GLU A 368 54.44 24.45 20.91
CA GLU A 368 55.72 23.84 21.35
C GLU A 368 55.92 22.31 21.10
N LEU A 369 56.86 21.86 20.27
CA LEU A 369 58.18 22.40 19.90
C LEU A 369 58.65 21.87 18.53
#